data_AF-A0A0C3K8N0-F1
#
_entry.id   AF-A0A0C3K8N0-F1
#
_cell.length_a   1.000
_cell.length_b   1.000
_cell.length_c   1.000
_cell.angle_alpha   90.00
_cell.angle_beta   90.00
_cell.angle_gamma   90.00
#
_symmetry.space_group_name_H-M   'P 1'
#
loop_
_entity.id
_entity.type
_entity.pdbx_description
1 polymer ?
#
loop_
_entity_poly.entity_id
_entity_poly.type
_entity_poly.pdbx_seq_one_letter_code
_entity_poly.pdbx_strand_id
1 'polypeptide(L)'
;FMLDSTSVAGLLGGEEAMSTVALAQIYGRRKWLGWYNTPGSYIIGKRFRRLAHSIIPDSHVNPGSGTGSGAVHIDPALLLQHDGWSKGPGFKGIYSGTSMQVTGPLASLLMKKCIGTPGATIEGRETQAVNVTIARLEKVPGLQPRMEFRHSSPVCAIIPIIVSLATCAMCGMYSEWYAFSMILLGILARGLTCVFIGSGEFVFDHPKSAEGSPPGDGILGCDHELVLLKGDEYVVNAVTRGRFTFRFRSRHACHMVELCSFLLIAQAIAQLICVPQSSLFGQLMFVLSITTSWLYNLWFLSFDKAEIRQEIFRSVLGSPELEKFVFPNRSSAVVSLLLLSGGHQNLSGDPEKLKKIVDALLPSGALVWETWKTIVIDRLQNGLPLRFEESD
;
A
#
# COMPACT_ATOMS: atom_id res chain seq x y z
N PHE A 1 -43.40 -4.41 9.98
CA PHE A 1 -41.92 -4.54 9.94
C PHE A 1 -41.46 -4.30 8.51
N MET A 2 -41.24 -3.04 8.13
CA MET A 2 -40.53 -2.69 6.89
C MET A 2 -39.06 -3.01 7.16
N LEU A 3 -38.52 -4.05 6.54
CA LEU A 3 -37.11 -4.37 6.67
C LEU A 3 -36.30 -3.16 6.19
N ASP A 4 -35.42 -2.63 7.06
CA ASP A 4 -34.37 -1.63 6.79
C ASP A 4 -33.33 -2.08 5.72
N SER A 5 -33.71 -3.03 4.88
CA SER A 5 -32.96 -3.68 3.81
C SER A 5 -32.39 -2.71 2.78
N THR A 6 -33.04 -1.57 2.54
CA THR A 6 -32.56 -0.54 1.61
C THR A 6 -31.43 0.31 2.18
N SER A 7 -31.48 0.63 3.48
CA SER A 7 -30.39 1.29 4.21
C SER A 7 -29.14 0.40 4.22
N VAL A 8 -29.34 -0.92 4.41
CA VAL A 8 -28.29 -1.95 4.39
C VAL A 8 -27.59 -2.05 3.02
N ALA A 9 -28.33 -1.98 1.92
CA ALA A 9 -27.79 -2.14 0.56
C ALA A 9 -26.89 -0.99 0.10
N GLY A 10 -27.20 0.26 0.47
CA GLY A 10 -26.45 1.43 0.04
C GLY A 10 -25.19 1.73 0.86
N LEU A 11 -25.22 1.42 2.16
CA LEU A 11 -24.23 1.90 3.15
C LEU A 11 -23.37 0.80 3.78
N LEU A 12 -23.89 -0.42 3.95
CA LEU A 12 -23.11 -1.51 4.55
C LEU A 12 -22.23 -2.18 3.48
N GLY A 13 -21.05 -2.67 3.86
CA GLY A 13 -20.19 -3.42 2.94
C GLY A 13 -19.47 -2.61 1.87
N GLY A 14 -19.61 -1.27 1.86
CA GLY A 14 -19.04 -0.43 0.79
C GLY A 14 -17.53 -0.29 0.82
N GLU A 15 -16.90 -0.40 2.00
CA GLU A 15 -15.43 -0.38 2.10
C GLU A 15 -14.84 -1.70 1.58
N GLU A 16 -15.51 -2.81 1.88
CA GLU A 16 -15.14 -4.14 1.42
C GLU A 16 -15.34 -4.28 -0.09
N ALA A 17 -16.52 -3.89 -0.58
CA ALA A 17 -16.81 -3.93 -2.00
C ALA A 17 -15.84 -3.04 -2.79
N MET A 18 -15.46 -1.87 -2.24
CA MET A 18 -14.46 -1.02 -2.84
C MET A 18 -13.07 -1.66 -2.89
N SER A 19 -12.59 -2.18 -1.77
CA SER A 19 -11.28 -2.84 -1.68
C SER A 19 -11.21 -4.00 -2.69
N THR A 20 -12.32 -4.73 -2.85
CA THR A 20 -12.46 -5.82 -3.84
C THR A 20 -12.34 -5.29 -5.28
N VAL A 21 -12.94 -4.15 -5.59
CA VAL A 21 -12.85 -3.52 -6.92
C VAL A 21 -11.45 -2.95 -7.18
N ALA A 22 -10.79 -2.37 -6.18
CA ALA A 22 -9.40 -1.91 -6.29
C ALA A 22 -8.46 -3.09 -6.59
N LEU A 23 -8.66 -4.22 -5.90
CA LEU A 23 -7.90 -5.46 -6.16
C LEU A 23 -8.21 -6.06 -7.56
N ALA A 24 -9.33 -5.72 -8.19
CA ALA A 24 -9.59 -6.16 -9.57
C ALA A 24 -8.64 -5.55 -10.61
N GLN A 25 -7.98 -4.42 -10.29
CA GLN A 25 -6.96 -3.82 -11.15
C GLN A 25 -5.62 -4.56 -11.06
N ILE A 26 -5.35 -5.16 -9.91
CA ILE A 26 -4.15 -5.96 -9.63
C ILE A 26 -4.24 -7.32 -10.34
N TYR A 27 -5.46 -7.87 -10.47
CA TYR A 27 -5.73 -9.14 -11.15
C TYR A 27 -6.30 -8.96 -12.57
N GLY A 28 -5.45 -9.09 -13.60
CA GLY A 28 -5.84 -8.88 -15.00
C GLY A 28 -7.02 -9.72 -15.52
N ARG A 29 -7.31 -10.89 -14.92
CA ARG A 29 -8.48 -11.73 -15.26
C ARG A 29 -9.76 -11.39 -14.49
N ARG A 30 -9.68 -10.61 -13.41
CA ARG A 30 -10.82 -10.36 -12.50
C ARG A 30 -11.79 -9.30 -13.00
N LYS A 31 -11.39 -8.50 -13.98
CA LYS A 31 -12.27 -7.54 -14.66
C LYS A 31 -13.60 -8.16 -15.14
N TRP A 32 -13.60 -9.46 -15.43
CA TRP A 32 -14.78 -10.22 -15.88
C TRP A 32 -15.55 -10.95 -14.78
N LEU A 33 -15.13 -10.87 -13.52
CA LEU A 33 -15.76 -11.62 -12.42
C LEU A 33 -16.61 -10.73 -11.50
N GLY A 34 -16.83 -9.47 -11.88
CA GLY A 34 -17.62 -8.49 -11.12
C GLY A 34 -19.13 -8.51 -11.38
N TRP A 35 -19.66 -9.48 -12.14
CA TRP A 35 -21.06 -9.52 -12.59
C TRP A 35 -22.02 -10.07 -11.53
N TYR A 36 -22.10 -9.41 -10.38
CA TYR A 36 -22.98 -9.80 -9.28
C TYR A 36 -23.43 -8.58 -8.48
N ASN A 37 -24.64 -8.61 -7.91
CA ASN A 37 -25.22 -7.46 -7.23
C ASN A 37 -24.60 -7.29 -5.84
N THR A 38 -24.10 -6.09 -5.54
CA THR A 38 -23.31 -5.83 -4.33
C THR A 38 -23.87 -4.69 -3.51
N PRO A 39 -23.72 -4.75 -2.17
CA PRO A 39 -23.97 -3.56 -1.40
C PRO A 39 -22.83 -2.56 -1.53
N GLY A 40 -23.10 -1.33 -1.12
CA GLY A 40 -22.11 -0.26 -1.02
C GLY A 40 -21.87 0.52 -2.31
N SER A 41 -22.74 0.37 -3.31
CA SER A 41 -22.62 1.04 -4.61
C SER A 41 -22.51 2.57 -4.49
N TYR A 42 -23.20 3.17 -3.51
CA TYR A 42 -23.10 4.61 -3.22
C TYR A 42 -21.70 5.03 -2.75
N ILE A 43 -21.10 4.29 -1.81
CA ILE A 43 -19.77 4.57 -1.26
C ILE A 43 -18.71 4.41 -2.36
N ILE A 44 -18.83 3.33 -3.15
CA ILE A 44 -17.96 3.06 -4.29
C ILE A 44 -18.03 4.21 -5.29
N GLY A 45 -19.25 4.61 -5.71
CA GLY A 45 -19.44 5.73 -6.64
C GLY A 45 -18.84 7.03 -6.10
N LYS A 46 -19.12 7.40 -4.84
CA LYS A 46 -18.56 8.64 -4.23
C LYS A 46 -17.03 8.66 -4.24
N ARG A 47 -16.38 7.53 -3.98
CA ARG A 47 -14.91 7.44 -4.00
C ARG A 47 -14.37 7.43 -5.43
N PHE A 48 -15.05 6.82 -6.40
CA PHE A 48 -14.68 6.94 -7.82
C PHE A 48 -14.86 8.35 -8.37
N ARG A 49 -15.85 9.11 -7.91
CA ARG A 49 -15.93 10.53 -8.24
C ARG A 49 -14.70 11.29 -7.76
N ARG A 50 -14.23 11.06 -6.53
CA ARG A 50 -12.99 11.68 -6.03
C ARG A 50 -11.77 11.23 -6.83
N LEU A 51 -11.75 9.96 -7.21
CA LEU A 51 -10.71 9.39 -8.05
C LEU A 51 -10.63 10.08 -9.42
N ALA A 52 -11.77 10.26 -10.09
CA ALA A 52 -11.87 10.98 -11.36
C ALA A 52 -11.48 12.47 -11.24
N HIS A 53 -11.61 13.08 -10.05
CA HIS A 53 -11.11 14.44 -9.82
C HIS A 53 -9.62 14.50 -9.44
N SER A 54 -8.98 13.37 -9.13
CA SER A 54 -7.55 13.28 -8.76
C SER A 54 -6.62 13.00 -9.94
N ILE A 55 -7.08 13.25 -11.16
CA ILE A 55 -6.33 13.03 -12.40
C ILE A 55 -5.02 13.83 -12.38
N ILE A 56 -3.91 13.12 -12.51
CA ILE A 56 -2.59 13.69 -12.73
C ILE A 56 -2.23 13.48 -14.21
N PRO A 57 -2.01 14.55 -15.00
CA PRO A 57 -1.54 14.43 -16.37
C PRO A 57 -0.16 13.75 -16.45
N ASP A 58 0.07 12.94 -17.48
CA ASP A 58 1.37 12.25 -17.71
C ASP A 58 2.55 13.25 -17.73
N SER A 59 2.34 14.47 -18.23
CA SER A 59 3.35 15.53 -18.26
C SER A 59 3.84 15.99 -16.89
N HIS A 60 3.06 15.78 -15.83
CA HIS A 60 3.44 16.12 -14.46
C HIS A 60 4.15 14.96 -13.75
N VAL A 61 3.94 13.71 -14.20
CA VAL A 61 4.58 12.52 -13.64
C VAL A 61 5.94 12.29 -14.32
N ASN A 62 6.01 12.45 -15.64
CA ASN A 62 7.23 12.27 -16.44
C ASN A 62 7.58 13.56 -17.22
N PRO A 63 8.20 14.56 -16.58
CA PRO A 63 8.69 15.74 -17.27
C PRO A 63 9.91 15.36 -18.13
N GLY A 64 9.67 14.92 -19.37
CA GLY A 64 10.73 14.55 -20.32
C GLY A 64 10.34 13.50 -21.36
N SER A 65 9.24 12.75 -21.17
CA SER A 65 8.73 11.88 -22.24
C SER A 65 7.97 12.73 -23.26
N GLY A 66 8.69 13.25 -24.28
CA GLY A 66 8.16 14.12 -25.35
C GLY A 66 7.07 13.52 -26.26
N THR A 67 6.37 12.49 -25.82
CA THR A 67 5.19 11.95 -26.49
C THR A 67 3.94 12.41 -25.76
N GLY A 68 3.09 13.17 -26.46
CA GLY A 68 1.73 13.53 -26.05
C GLY A 68 0.80 12.32 -25.94
N SER A 69 1.21 11.30 -25.21
CA SER A 69 0.37 10.17 -24.82
C SER A 69 -0.71 10.76 -23.90
N GLY A 70 -1.96 10.78 -24.35
CA GLY A 70 -3.14 11.19 -23.56
C GLY A 70 -3.44 10.25 -22.38
N ALA A 71 -2.42 9.62 -21.82
CA ALA A 71 -2.47 8.78 -20.64
C ALA A 71 -2.66 9.63 -19.40
N VAL A 72 -3.38 9.05 -18.44
CA VAL A 72 -3.77 9.72 -17.20
C VAL A 72 -3.36 8.85 -16.04
N HIS A 73 -2.71 9.46 -15.05
CA HIS A 73 -2.34 8.79 -13.82
C HIS A 73 -3.34 9.14 -12.72
N ILE A 74 -3.64 8.16 -11.90
CA ILE A 74 -4.55 8.28 -10.78
C ILE A 74 -3.86 7.73 -9.54
N ASP A 75 -3.96 8.44 -8.43
CA ASP A 75 -3.39 8.00 -7.15
C ASP A 75 -4.23 6.86 -6.55
N PRO A 76 -3.69 5.63 -6.47
CA PRO A 76 -4.37 4.48 -5.87
C PRO A 76 -4.59 4.67 -4.38
N ALA A 77 -3.87 5.57 -3.70
CA ALA A 77 -4.03 5.82 -2.27
C ALA A 77 -5.45 6.28 -1.92
N LEU A 78 -6.18 6.92 -2.85
CA LEU A 78 -7.60 7.26 -2.65
C LEU A 78 -8.52 6.03 -2.63
N LEU A 79 -8.11 4.94 -3.29
CA LEU A 79 -8.86 3.68 -3.29
C LEU A 79 -8.41 2.75 -2.16
N LEU A 80 -7.10 2.67 -1.92
CA LEU A 80 -6.44 1.75 -0.99
C LEU A 80 -6.24 2.34 0.41
N GLN A 81 -6.78 3.53 0.69
CA GLN A 81 -6.64 4.25 1.97
C GLN A 81 -6.99 3.38 3.20
N HIS A 82 -7.91 2.41 3.04
CA HIS A 82 -8.37 1.52 4.11
C HIS A 82 -7.68 0.14 4.08
N ASP A 83 -6.81 -0.12 3.10
CA ASP A 83 -6.12 -1.40 2.92
C ASP A 83 -4.74 -1.45 3.58
N GLY A 84 -4.43 -0.48 4.44
CA GLY A 84 -3.16 -0.42 5.16
C GLY A 84 -1.97 -0.01 4.29
N TRP A 85 -2.25 0.62 3.14
CA TRP A 85 -1.27 1.34 2.31
C TRP A 85 -0.93 2.69 2.97
N SER A 86 -0.46 2.61 4.21
CA SER A 86 -0.20 3.77 5.06
C SER A 86 1.11 4.46 4.67
N LYS A 87 1.20 5.72 5.10
CA LYS A 87 2.44 6.49 5.19
C LYS A 87 3.51 5.64 5.90
N GLY A 88 4.66 5.48 5.27
CA GLY A 88 5.81 4.78 5.84
C GLY A 88 6.55 5.60 6.89
N PRO A 89 7.39 4.96 7.70
CA PRO A 89 8.17 5.62 8.74
C PRO A 89 9.15 6.65 8.17
N GLY A 90 9.69 7.52 9.03
CA GLY A 90 10.73 8.47 8.64
C GLY A 90 11.98 7.75 8.10
N PHE A 91 12.66 8.39 7.15
CA PHE A 91 13.91 7.91 6.57
C PHE A 91 14.99 8.98 6.67
N LYS A 92 16.20 8.59 7.03
CA LYS A 92 17.38 9.44 7.05
C LYS A 92 18.52 8.80 6.28
N GLY A 93 18.88 9.39 5.15
CA GLY A 93 20.03 8.97 4.34
C GLY A 93 21.33 9.28 5.05
N ILE A 94 22.23 8.31 5.10
CA ILE A 94 23.51 8.40 5.81
C ILE A 94 24.51 9.22 4.98
N TYR A 95 24.58 8.97 3.67
CA TYR A 95 25.51 9.67 2.77
C TYR A 95 24.90 10.91 2.11
N SER A 96 23.62 10.84 1.72
CA SER A 96 22.95 11.92 0.99
C SER A 96 22.48 13.07 1.89
N GLY A 97 22.46 12.88 3.22
CA GLY A 97 21.89 13.85 4.17
C GLY A 97 20.38 14.04 4.04
N THR A 98 19.72 13.24 3.20
CA THR A 98 18.28 13.35 2.95
C THR A 98 17.49 12.95 4.19
N SER A 99 16.61 13.83 4.67
CA SER A 99 15.71 13.52 5.78
C SER A 99 14.27 13.59 5.30
N MET A 100 13.55 12.47 5.37
CA MET A 100 12.14 12.37 5.03
C MET A 100 11.34 12.05 6.29
N GLN A 101 10.35 12.87 6.60
CA GLN A 101 9.46 12.62 7.75
C GLN A 101 8.53 11.44 7.51
N VAL A 102 8.17 11.20 6.24
CA VAL A 102 7.26 10.15 5.81
C VAL A 102 7.77 9.52 4.54
N THR A 103 7.78 8.19 4.48
CA THR A 103 8.14 7.41 3.28
C THR A 103 6.91 6.78 2.63
N GLY A 104 7.11 6.12 1.48
CA GLY A 104 6.06 5.45 0.72
C GLY A 104 5.51 4.17 1.37
N PRO A 105 4.42 3.61 0.82
CA PRO A 105 3.79 2.38 1.31
C PRO A 105 4.71 1.15 1.29
N LEU A 106 5.70 1.12 0.39
CA LEU A 106 6.64 0.01 0.33
C LEU A 106 7.54 -0.04 1.57
N ALA A 107 7.92 1.13 2.11
CA ALA A 107 8.67 1.23 3.35
C ALA A 107 7.86 0.77 4.56
N SER A 108 6.53 1.02 4.59
CA SER A 108 5.67 0.52 5.68
C SER A 108 5.55 -1.01 5.65
N LEU A 109 5.48 -1.60 4.45
CA LEU A 109 5.51 -3.07 4.28
C LEU A 109 6.84 -3.67 4.72
N LEU A 110 7.96 -3.05 4.31
CA LEU A 110 9.30 -3.48 4.74
C LEU A 110 9.44 -3.43 6.25
N MET A 111 9.03 -2.31 6.87
CA MET A 111 9.06 -2.12 8.32
C MET A 111 8.27 -3.21 9.05
N LYS A 112 7.05 -3.51 8.58
CA LYS A 112 6.22 -4.58 9.16
C LYS A 112 6.90 -5.95 9.09
N LYS A 113 7.63 -6.22 7.99
CA LYS A 113 8.39 -7.46 7.82
C LYS A 113 9.60 -7.51 8.78
N CYS A 114 10.31 -6.40 8.97
CA CYS A 114 11.41 -6.29 9.94
C CYS A 114 10.93 -6.52 11.38
N ILE A 115 9.78 -5.94 11.76
CA ILE A 115 9.20 -6.13 13.09
C ILE A 115 8.89 -7.61 13.36
N GLY A 116 8.30 -8.30 12.38
CA GLY A 116 7.95 -9.73 12.50
C GLY A 116 9.12 -10.71 12.37
N THR A 117 10.32 -10.25 12.01
CA THR A 117 11.50 -11.11 11.87
C THR A 117 12.07 -11.42 13.27
N PRO A 118 12.41 -12.68 13.60
CA PRO A 118 13.08 -13.01 14.86
C PRO A 118 14.47 -12.40 14.89
N GLY A 119 14.88 -11.87 16.04
CA GLY A 119 16.19 -11.23 16.22
C GLY A 119 17.08 -11.98 17.20
N ALA A 120 18.40 -11.83 17.01
CA ALA A 120 19.39 -12.30 17.97
C ALA A 120 19.52 -11.30 19.12
N THR A 121 19.33 -11.76 20.36
CA THR A 121 19.50 -10.91 21.55
C THR A 121 20.97 -10.73 21.88
N ILE A 122 21.37 -9.49 22.12
CA ILE A 122 22.74 -9.13 22.49
C ILE A 122 22.79 -8.90 24.01
N GLU A 123 23.77 -9.53 24.66
CA GLU A 123 23.97 -9.39 26.10
C GLU A 123 24.49 -7.99 26.46
N GLY A 124 24.04 -7.47 27.61
CA GLY A 124 24.52 -6.20 28.14
C GLY A 124 23.60 -5.63 29.21
N ARG A 125 23.88 -4.40 29.65
CA ARG A 125 23.05 -3.70 30.63
C ARG A 125 21.69 -3.37 30.02
N GLU A 126 20.66 -4.04 30.52
CA GLU A 126 19.26 -3.86 30.12
C GLU A 126 18.69 -2.55 30.67
N THR A 127 18.22 -1.70 29.77
CA THR A 127 17.38 -0.55 30.12
C THR A 127 16.10 -0.64 29.31
N GLN A 128 16.11 -0.10 28.10
CA GLN A 128 15.01 -0.18 27.15
C GLN A 128 15.53 -0.82 25.87
N ALA A 129 15.00 -2.00 25.56
CA ALA A 129 15.41 -2.75 24.40
C ALA A 129 15.10 -2.00 23.10
N VAL A 130 16.04 -2.04 22.15
CA VAL A 130 15.92 -1.44 20.82
C VAL A 130 16.30 -2.46 19.77
N ASN A 131 15.43 -2.63 18.78
CA ASN A 131 15.62 -3.55 17.68
C ASN A 131 16.34 -2.83 16.54
N VAL A 132 17.41 -3.44 16.06
CA VAL A 132 18.16 -3.00 14.87
C VAL A 132 18.04 -4.09 13.82
N THR A 133 17.46 -3.77 12.67
CA THR A 133 17.39 -4.69 11.53
C THR A 133 18.25 -4.18 10.38
N ILE A 134 19.15 -5.00 9.87
CA ILE A 134 19.89 -4.73 8.64
C ILE A 134 19.07 -5.30 7.49
N ALA A 135 18.63 -4.43 6.59
CA ALA A 135 17.93 -4.81 5.37
C ALA A 135 18.85 -4.58 4.18
N ARG A 136 19.37 -5.65 3.60
CA ARG A 136 20.18 -5.60 2.37
C ARG A 136 19.25 -5.67 1.17
N LEU A 137 19.25 -4.61 0.38
CA LEU A 137 18.42 -4.45 -0.80
C LEU A 137 19.27 -4.69 -2.04
N GLU A 138 19.11 -5.85 -2.65
CA GLU A 138 19.77 -6.15 -3.93
C GLU A 138 19.01 -5.53 -5.09
N LYS A 139 19.76 -5.18 -6.14
CA LYS A 139 19.18 -4.66 -7.37
C LYS A 139 18.50 -5.81 -8.12
N VAL A 140 17.17 -5.82 -8.13
CA VAL A 140 16.40 -6.77 -8.94
C VAL A 140 16.51 -6.36 -10.42
N PRO A 141 17.13 -7.17 -11.30
CA PRO A 141 17.28 -6.87 -12.73
C PRO A 141 15.95 -7.10 -13.44
N GLY A 142 15.02 -6.16 -13.26
CA GLY A 142 13.66 -6.33 -13.77
C GLY A 142 12.64 -5.56 -12.96
N LEU A 143 12.95 -4.34 -12.53
CA LEU A 143 11.95 -3.38 -12.07
C LEU A 143 11.05 -3.04 -13.27
N GLN A 144 10.18 -3.99 -13.62
CA GLN A 144 9.21 -3.81 -14.67
C GLN A 144 8.14 -2.88 -14.13
N PRO A 145 7.79 -1.81 -14.86
CA PRO A 145 6.76 -0.87 -14.45
C PRO A 145 5.36 -1.49 -14.41
N ARG A 146 5.20 -2.77 -14.77
CA ARG A 146 3.91 -3.43 -14.95
C ARG A 146 3.82 -4.64 -14.04
N MET A 147 2.99 -4.53 -13.02
CA MET A 147 2.69 -5.66 -12.14
C MET A 147 1.44 -6.38 -12.67
N GLU A 148 1.63 -7.44 -13.44
CA GLU A 148 0.53 -8.36 -13.78
C GLU A 148 0.58 -9.57 -12.85
N PHE A 149 -0.26 -9.57 -11.81
CA PHE A 149 -0.37 -10.70 -10.91
C PHE A 149 -1.18 -11.80 -11.59
N ARG A 150 -0.47 -12.84 -12.05
CA ARG A 150 -1.02 -13.99 -12.77
C ARG A 150 -1.45 -15.09 -11.79
N HIS A 151 -2.19 -14.72 -10.76
CA HIS A 151 -2.72 -15.70 -9.81
C HIS A 151 -4.02 -16.32 -10.33
N SER A 152 -4.22 -17.61 -10.02
CA SER A 152 -5.46 -18.33 -10.34
C SER A 152 -6.62 -17.64 -9.64
N SER A 153 -7.47 -16.98 -10.42
CA SER A 153 -8.66 -16.33 -9.91
C SER A 153 -9.46 -17.32 -9.05
N PRO A 154 -9.92 -16.92 -7.85
CA PRO A 154 -10.69 -17.82 -7.00
C PRO A 154 -11.97 -18.21 -7.74
N VAL A 155 -12.12 -19.51 -8.03
CA VAL A 155 -13.33 -20.12 -8.61
C VAL A 155 -14.58 -19.74 -7.81
N CYS A 156 -14.39 -19.44 -6.51
CA CYS A 156 -15.42 -18.93 -5.60
C CYS A 156 -16.12 -17.65 -6.08
N ALA A 157 -15.55 -16.87 -7.00
CA ALA A 157 -16.22 -15.71 -7.61
C ALA A 157 -17.49 -16.09 -8.41
N ILE A 158 -17.61 -17.35 -8.84
CA ILE A 158 -18.77 -17.86 -9.57
C ILE A 158 -20.01 -17.94 -8.66
N ILE A 159 -19.82 -18.19 -7.37
CA ILE A 159 -20.92 -18.36 -6.40
C ILE A 159 -21.84 -17.13 -6.35
N PRO A 160 -21.35 -15.90 -6.07
CA PRO A 160 -22.24 -14.74 -6.02
C PRO A 160 -22.82 -14.36 -7.38
N ILE A 161 -22.17 -14.71 -8.49
CA ILE A 161 -22.70 -14.53 -9.85
C ILE A 161 -23.93 -15.42 -10.06
N ILE A 162 -23.78 -16.72 -9.77
CA ILE A 162 -24.90 -17.68 -9.88
C ILE A 162 -26.05 -17.27 -8.97
N VAL A 163 -25.76 -16.93 -7.70
CA VAL A 163 -26.81 -16.51 -6.77
C VAL A 163 -27.52 -15.26 -7.27
N SER A 164 -26.78 -14.23 -7.71
CA SER A 164 -27.39 -12.99 -8.21
C SER A 164 -28.25 -13.24 -9.45
N LEU A 165 -27.79 -14.05 -10.40
CA LEU A 165 -28.55 -14.43 -11.59
C LEU A 165 -29.79 -15.27 -11.24
N ALA A 166 -29.66 -16.23 -10.32
CA ALA A 166 -30.78 -17.06 -9.87
C ALA A 166 -31.85 -16.20 -9.17
N THR A 167 -31.46 -15.30 -8.26
CA THR A 167 -32.40 -14.37 -7.60
C THR A 167 -33.07 -13.44 -8.60
N CYS A 168 -32.33 -12.99 -9.63
CA CYS A 168 -32.88 -12.17 -10.71
C CYS A 168 -33.92 -12.96 -11.51
N ALA A 169 -33.58 -14.16 -11.99
CA ALA A 169 -34.48 -15.01 -12.76
C ALA A 169 -35.76 -15.37 -11.98
N MET A 170 -35.62 -15.72 -10.69
CA MET A 170 -36.75 -15.99 -9.81
C MET A 170 -37.67 -14.77 -9.67
N CYS A 171 -37.13 -13.57 -9.43
CA CYS A 171 -37.95 -12.35 -9.40
C CYS A 171 -38.72 -12.13 -10.72
N GLY A 172 -38.09 -12.37 -11.87
CA GLY A 172 -38.75 -12.29 -13.18
C GLY A 172 -39.89 -13.31 -13.35
N MET A 173 -39.68 -14.56 -12.93
CA MET A 173 -40.69 -15.62 -13.01
C MET A 173 -41.91 -15.33 -12.13
N TYR A 174 -41.70 -14.75 -10.95
CA TYR A 174 -42.77 -14.36 -10.03
C TYR A 174 -43.34 -12.95 -10.32
N SER A 175 -43.03 -12.35 -11.47
CA SER A 175 -43.51 -11.02 -11.88
C SER A 175 -43.16 -9.87 -10.92
N GLU A 176 -42.09 -10.02 -10.14
CA GLU A 176 -41.54 -8.99 -9.26
C GLU A 176 -40.62 -8.05 -10.05
N TRP A 177 -41.21 -7.24 -10.93
CA TRP A 177 -40.47 -6.40 -11.89
C TRP A 177 -39.54 -5.38 -11.23
N TYR A 178 -39.91 -4.82 -10.08
CA TYR A 178 -39.06 -3.88 -9.35
C TYR A 178 -37.80 -4.57 -8.83
N ALA A 179 -37.92 -5.66 -8.07
CA ALA A 179 -36.76 -6.41 -7.59
C ALA A 179 -35.91 -6.97 -8.74
N PHE A 180 -36.54 -7.53 -9.78
CA PHE A 180 -35.86 -7.99 -10.99
C PHE A 180 -34.98 -6.89 -11.61
N SER A 181 -35.59 -5.73 -11.88
CA SER A 181 -34.90 -4.60 -12.51
C SER A 181 -33.75 -4.09 -11.64
N MET A 182 -33.94 -4.04 -10.32
CA MET A 182 -32.92 -3.54 -9.40
C MET A 182 -31.74 -4.48 -9.17
N ILE A 183 -31.99 -5.81 -9.16
CA ILE A 183 -30.92 -6.82 -9.12
C ILE A 183 -30.14 -6.78 -10.43
N LEU A 184 -30.84 -6.77 -11.57
CA LEU A 184 -30.21 -6.70 -12.90
C LEU A 184 -29.37 -5.43 -13.06
N LEU A 185 -29.90 -4.27 -12.67
CA LEU A 185 -29.18 -3.01 -12.70
C LEU A 185 -27.92 -3.06 -11.83
N GLY A 186 -27.99 -3.67 -10.63
CA GLY A 186 -26.84 -3.88 -9.76
C GLY A 186 -25.76 -4.76 -10.39
N ILE A 187 -26.15 -5.87 -11.03
CA ILE A 187 -25.23 -6.77 -11.77
C ILE A 187 -24.52 -6.00 -12.88
N LEU A 188 -25.27 -5.25 -13.69
CA LEU A 188 -24.73 -4.51 -14.83
C LEU A 188 -23.83 -3.35 -14.37
N ALA A 189 -24.29 -2.53 -13.42
CA ALA A 189 -23.52 -1.39 -12.91
C ALA A 189 -22.20 -1.84 -12.30
N ARG A 190 -22.22 -2.91 -11.49
CA ARG A 190 -20.99 -3.47 -10.92
C ARG A 190 -20.08 -4.10 -11.98
N GLY A 191 -20.64 -4.92 -12.86
CA GLY A 191 -19.89 -5.60 -13.92
C GLY A 191 -19.16 -4.61 -14.82
N LEU A 192 -19.86 -3.60 -15.31
CA LEU A 192 -19.29 -2.52 -16.12
C LEU A 192 -18.18 -1.79 -15.35
N THR A 193 -18.43 -1.47 -14.09
CA THR A 193 -17.43 -0.78 -13.26
C THR A 193 -16.16 -1.62 -13.09
N CYS A 194 -16.27 -2.93 -12.85
CA CYS A 194 -15.12 -3.84 -12.78
C CYS A 194 -14.36 -3.95 -14.11
N VAL A 195 -15.05 -3.92 -15.25
CA VAL A 195 -14.43 -3.95 -16.59
C VAL A 195 -13.64 -2.67 -16.84
N PHE A 196 -14.23 -1.50 -16.61
CA PHE A 196 -13.58 -0.21 -16.87
C PHE A 196 -12.40 0.03 -15.92
N ILE A 197 -12.57 -0.29 -14.64
CA ILE A 197 -11.51 -0.11 -13.65
C ILE A 197 -10.38 -1.11 -13.87
N GLY A 198 -10.72 -2.38 -14.14
CA GLY A 198 -9.75 -3.41 -14.49
C GLY A 198 -9.08 -3.24 -15.87
N SER A 199 -9.43 -2.17 -16.62
CA SER A 199 -8.70 -1.77 -17.82
C SER A 199 -7.51 -0.85 -17.54
N GLY A 200 -7.43 -0.30 -16.33
CA GLY A 200 -6.28 0.47 -15.86
C GLY A 200 -5.08 -0.43 -15.58
N GLU A 201 -3.89 0.06 -15.90
CA GLU A 201 -2.63 -0.64 -15.62
C GLU A 201 -2.11 -0.16 -14.26
N PHE A 202 -1.82 -1.09 -13.34
CA PHE A 202 -1.18 -0.76 -12.07
C PHE A 202 0.33 -0.65 -12.27
N VAL A 203 0.85 0.56 -12.08
CA VAL A 203 2.24 0.92 -12.31
C VAL A 203 2.91 1.29 -11.00
N PHE A 204 4.14 0.83 -10.81
CA PHE A 204 5.01 1.31 -9.76
C PHE A 204 6.07 2.21 -10.37
N ASP A 205 6.16 3.43 -9.86
CA ASP A 205 7.11 4.44 -10.31
C ASP A 205 7.92 4.97 -9.15
N HIS A 206 9.18 5.30 -9.42
CA HIS A 206 10.07 5.87 -8.42
C HIS A 206 11.12 6.75 -9.12
N PRO A 207 11.62 7.78 -8.43
CA PRO A 207 12.60 8.68 -9.03
C PRO A 207 13.87 7.91 -9.38
N LYS A 208 14.37 8.14 -10.60
CA LYS A 208 15.68 7.66 -11.03
C LYS A 208 16.77 8.32 -10.19
N SER A 209 17.82 7.55 -9.89
CA SER A 209 19.03 8.09 -9.27
C SER A 209 19.69 9.12 -10.17
N ALA A 210 20.23 10.18 -9.56
CA ALA A 210 21.07 11.12 -10.26
C ALA A 210 22.41 10.46 -10.60
N GLU A 211 23.02 10.87 -11.71
CA GLU A 211 24.33 10.35 -12.11
C GLU A 211 25.39 10.80 -11.09
N GLY A 212 26.19 9.84 -10.59
CA GLY A 212 27.18 10.09 -9.55
C GLY A 212 26.64 10.15 -8.11
N SER A 213 25.37 9.81 -7.87
CA SER A 213 24.82 9.72 -6.51
C SER A 213 25.58 8.72 -5.63
N PRO A 214 25.80 9.03 -4.33
CA PRO A 214 26.36 8.08 -3.38
C PRO A 214 25.40 6.89 -3.14
N PRO A 215 25.87 5.81 -2.49
CA PRO A 215 25.01 4.72 -2.06
C PRO A 215 23.76 5.21 -1.30
N GLY A 216 22.65 4.49 -1.47
CA GLY A 216 21.36 4.87 -0.93
C GLY A 216 21.22 4.68 0.57
N ASP A 217 22.25 4.15 1.24
CA ASP A 217 22.17 3.68 2.61
C ASP A 217 21.55 4.72 3.56
N GLY A 218 20.68 4.22 4.44
CA GLY A 218 19.94 5.08 5.34
C GLY A 218 19.20 4.34 6.43
N ILE A 219 18.70 5.10 7.39
CA ILE A 219 18.00 4.61 8.56
C ILE A 219 16.51 4.85 8.36
N LEU A 220 15.72 3.78 8.43
CA LEU A 220 14.28 3.78 8.35
C LEU A 220 13.69 3.47 9.73
N GLY A 221 12.73 4.26 10.20
CA GLY A 221 12.16 4.11 11.54
C GLY A 221 12.67 5.12 12.55
N CYS A 222 12.03 5.13 13.71
CA CYS A 222 12.42 5.94 14.86
C CYS A 222 12.14 5.12 16.14
N ASP A 223 12.94 5.37 17.17
CA ASP A 223 12.79 4.83 18.51
C ASP A 223 13.20 3.38 18.73
N HIS A 224 12.24 2.47 18.86
CA HIS A 224 12.48 1.08 19.29
C HIS A 224 12.76 0.14 18.14
N GLU A 225 12.55 0.58 16.90
CA GLU A 225 12.74 -0.20 15.69
C GLU A 225 13.52 0.65 14.69
N LEU A 226 14.81 0.37 14.57
CA LEU A 226 15.73 1.02 13.65
C LEU A 226 16.07 0.03 12.54
N VAL A 227 15.80 0.40 11.29
CA VAL A 227 16.12 -0.44 10.13
C VAL A 227 17.21 0.25 9.31
N LEU A 228 18.38 -0.38 9.21
CA LEU A 228 19.45 0.06 8.34
C LEU A 228 19.20 -0.49 6.93
N LEU A 229 18.80 0.38 6.01
CA LEU A 229 18.70 0.07 4.59
C LEU A 229 20.09 0.13 3.98
N LYS A 230 20.54 -0.96 3.35
CA LYS A 230 21.77 -1.02 2.56
C LYS A 230 21.46 -1.34 1.11
N GLY A 231 21.93 -0.51 0.18
CA GLY A 231 21.78 -0.78 -1.24
C GLY A 231 21.97 0.45 -2.12
N ASP A 232 21.90 0.23 -3.43
CA ASP A 232 21.99 1.31 -4.41
C ASP A 232 20.90 2.35 -4.19
N GLU A 233 21.22 3.62 -4.45
CA GLU A 233 20.25 4.72 -4.31
C GLU A 233 18.97 4.47 -5.14
N TYR A 234 19.09 3.78 -6.27
CA TYR A 234 17.96 3.41 -7.12
C TYR A 234 16.92 2.55 -6.37
N VAL A 235 17.39 1.53 -5.63
CA VAL A 235 16.52 0.60 -4.88
C VAL A 235 16.01 1.26 -3.60
N VAL A 236 16.85 2.05 -2.93
CA VAL A 236 16.41 2.81 -1.74
C VAL A 236 15.38 3.87 -2.11
N ASN A 237 15.51 4.53 -3.27
CA ASN A 237 14.51 5.46 -3.78
C ASN A 237 13.19 4.74 -4.10
N ALA A 238 13.22 3.49 -4.58
CA ALA A 238 12.00 2.69 -4.72
C ALA A 238 11.31 2.45 -3.37
N VAL A 239 12.06 2.11 -2.32
CA VAL A 239 11.48 1.92 -0.96
C VAL A 239 10.93 3.23 -0.39
N THR A 240 11.74 4.29 -0.42
CA THR A 240 11.48 5.52 0.34
C THR A 240 10.57 6.48 -0.40
N ARG A 241 10.74 6.61 -1.72
CA ARG A 241 10.04 7.57 -2.60
C ARG A 241 9.13 6.92 -3.63
N GLY A 242 9.12 5.59 -3.72
CA GLY A 242 8.28 4.86 -4.66
C GLY A 242 6.80 5.15 -4.44
N ARG A 243 6.09 5.31 -5.55
CA ARG A 243 4.66 5.56 -5.60
C ARG A 243 4.02 4.55 -6.54
N PHE A 244 2.82 4.16 -6.18
CA PHE A 244 1.98 3.36 -7.04
C PHE A 244 1.03 4.31 -7.75
N THR A 245 0.79 4.09 -9.03
CA THR A 245 -0.13 4.88 -9.85
C THR A 245 -0.97 3.95 -10.71
N PHE A 246 -2.24 4.30 -10.90
CA PHE A 246 -3.05 3.67 -11.93
C PHE A 246 -2.91 4.46 -13.22
N ARG A 247 -2.34 3.83 -14.25
CA ARG A 247 -2.19 4.40 -15.58
C ARG A 247 -3.35 3.98 -16.47
N PHE A 248 -4.12 4.94 -16.94
CA PHE A 248 -5.14 4.75 -17.95
C PHE A 248 -4.62 5.22 -19.31
N ARG A 249 -4.88 4.44 -20.37
CA ARG A 249 -4.38 4.72 -21.72
C ARG A 249 -4.96 5.98 -22.35
N SER A 250 -6.13 6.44 -21.91
CA SER A 250 -6.81 7.58 -22.53
C SER A 250 -7.63 8.39 -21.53
N ARG A 251 -7.82 9.67 -21.86
CA ARG A 251 -8.76 10.57 -21.17
C ARG A 251 -10.21 10.06 -21.21
N HIS A 252 -10.58 9.32 -22.27
CA HIS A 252 -11.90 8.69 -22.38
C HIS A 252 -12.13 7.63 -21.30
N ALA A 253 -11.11 6.83 -20.96
CA ALA A 253 -11.23 5.86 -19.88
C ALA A 253 -11.54 6.55 -18.54
N CYS A 254 -11.00 7.75 -18.30
CA CYS A 254 -11.31 8.50 -17.09
C CYS A 254 -12.74 9.04 -17.07
N HIS A 255 -13.24 9.55 -18.21
CA HIS A 255 -14.65 9.93 -18.34
C HIS A 255 -15.59 8.73 -18.15
N MET A 256 -15.17 7.52 -18.56
CA MET A 256 -15.93 6.29 -18.27
C MET A 256 -15.95 5.95 -16.78
N VAL A 257 -14.85 6.14 -16.04
CA VAL A 257 -14.84 5.98 -14.57
C VAL A 257 -15.81 6.95 -13.90
N GLU A 258 -15.86 8.19 -14.38
CA GLU A 258 -16.83 9.19 -13.89
C GLU A 258 -18.28 8.77 -14.18
N LEU A 259 -18.55 8.28 -15.40
CA LEU A 259 -19.87 7.76 -15.77
C LEU A 259 -20.25 6.53 -14.94
N CYS A 260 -19.32 5.62 -14.65
CA CYS A 260 -19.54 4.50 -13.73
C CYS A 260 -19.86 4.97 -12.32
N SER A 261 -19.18 6.02 -11.83
CA SER A 261 -19.50 6.64 -10.54
C SER A 261 -20.95 7.16 -10.51
N PHE A 262 -21.38 7.89 -11.54
CA PHE A 262 -22.76 8.36 -11.63
C PHE A 262 -23.75 7.20 -11.70
N LEU A 263 -23.46 6.17 -12.51
CA LEU A 263 -24.30 4.98 -12.63
C LEU A 263 -24.47 4.25 -11.29
N LEU A 264 -23.40 4.07 -10.52
CA LEU A 264 -23.43 3.41 -9.21
C LEU A 264 -24.23 4.22 -8.16
N ILE A 265 -24.08 5.55 -8.16
CA ILE A 265 -24.85 6.43 -7.27
C ILE A 265 -26.33 6.40 -7.66
N ALA A 266 -26.64 6.51 -8.96
CA ALA A 266 -28.00 6.46 -9.47
C ALA A 266 -28.66 5.10 -9.18
N GLN A 267 -27.92 4.00 -9.38
CA GLN A 267 -28.35 2.64 -9.01
C GLN A 267 -28.65 2.54 -7.51
N ALA A 268 -27.79 3.05 -6.62
CA ALA A 268 -28.04 3.02 -5.19
C ALA A 268 -29.31 3.79 -4.80
N ILE A 269 -29.54 4.97 -5.39
CA ILE A 269 -30.76 5.77 -5.17
C ILE A 269 -31.99 5.03 -5.68
N ALA A 270 -31.93 4.48 -6.90
CA ALA A 270 -33.01 3.70 -7.47
C ALA A 270 -33.32 2.45 -6.64
N GLN A 271 -32.31 1.79 -6.05
CA GLN A 271 -32.53 0.63 -5.17
C GLN A 271 -33.26 1.03 -3.89
N LEU A 272 -32.95 2.20 -3.35
CA LEU A 272 -33.61 2.72 -2.15
C LEU A 272 -35.10 3.04 -2.39
N ILE A 273 -35.46 3.46 -3.61
CA ILE A 273 -36.84 3.84 -3.96
C ILE A 273 -37.65 2.63 -4.44
N CYS A 274 -37.09 1.79 -5.31
CA CYS A 274 -37.84 0.73 -6.01
C CYS A 274 -37.92 -0.58 -5.23
N VAL A 275 -36.91 -0.95 -4.44
CA VAL A 275 -36.93 -2.22 -3.70
C VAL A 275 -38.04 -2.29 -2.63
N PRO A 276 -38.33 -1.24 -1.84
CA PRO A 276 -39.43 -1.26 -0.88
C PRO A 276 -40.80 -1.42 -1.52
N GLN A 277 -40.94 -1.07 -2.80
CA GLN A 277 -42.19 -1.22 -3.56
C GLN A 277 -42.43 -2.65 -4.05
N SER A 278 -41.42 -3.53 -3.99
CA SER A 278 -41.57 -4.96 -4.31
C SER A 278 -42.29 -5.69 -3.16
N SER A 279 -42.87 -6.86 -3.47
CA SER A 279 -43.40 -7.73 -2.43
C SER A 279 -42.30 -8.24 -1.49
N LEU A 280 -42.72 -8.85 -0.37
CA LEU A 280 -41.79 -9.48 0.57
C LEU A 280 -40.88 -10.52 -0.11
N PHE A 281 -41.38 -11.22 -1.13
CA PHE A 281 -40.59 -12.18 -1.88
C PHE A 281 -39.45 -11.49 -2.65
N GLY A 282 -39.77 -10.42 -3.40
CA GLY A 282 -38.78 -9.65 -4.14
C GLY A 282 -37.73 -8.99 -3.24
N GLN A 283 -38.17 -8.45 -2.08
CA GLN A 283 -37.26 -7.90 -1.07
C GLN A 283 -36.31 -8.95 -0.51
N LEU A 284 -36.80 -10.16 -0.22
CA LEU A 284 -35.98 -11.25 0.31
C LEU A 284 -34.95 -11.73 -0.72
N MET A 285 -35.34 -11.88 -1.98
CA MET A 285 -34.43 -12.21 -3.08
C MET A 285 -33.32 -11.16 -3.26
N PHE A 286 -33.68 -9.88 -3.18
CA PHE A 286 -32.72 -8.78 -3.24
C PHE A 286 -31.71 -8.82 -2.09
N VAL A 287 -32.19 -9.01 -0.85
CA VAL A 287 -31.32 -9.13 0.34
C VAL A 287 -30.42 -10.35 0.25
N LEU A 288 -30.92 -11.48 -0.24
CA LEU A 288 -30.13 -12.70 -0.42
C LEU A 288 -28.98 -12.48 -1.42
N SER A 289 -29.27 -11.84 -2.55
CA SER A 289 -28.29 -11.48 -3.57
C SER A 289 -27.18 -10.57 -3.01
N ILE A 290 -27.55 -9.56 -2.22
CA ILE A 290 -26.61 -8.63 -1.62
C ILE A 290 -25.78 -9.26 -0.50
N THR A 291 -26.41 -10.02 0.38
CA THR A 291 -25.76 -10.63 1.55
C THR A 291 -24.71 -11.66 1.11
N THR A 292 -25.05 -12.51 0.13
CA THR A 292 -24.09 -13.50 -0.41
C THR A 292 -22.89 -12.83 -1.05
N SER A 293 -23.11 -11.75 -1.78
CA SER A 293 -22.07 -10.95 -2.42
C SER A 293 -21.19 -10.22 -1.42
N TRP A 294 -21.75 -9.73 -0.32
CA TRP A 294 -21.01 -9.13 0.78
C TRP A 294 -20.14 -10.14 1.51
N LEU A 295 -20.69 -11.30 1.85
CA LEU A 295 -19.96 -12.36 2.54
C LEU A 295 -18.78 -12.87 1.70
N TYR A 296 -18.99 -12.99 0.39
CA TYR A 296 -17.90 -13.28 -0.54
C TYR A 296 -16.82 -12.19 -0.55
N ASN A 297 -17.20 -10.91 -0.62
CA ASN A 297 -16.22 -9.81 -0.59
C ASN A 297 -15.42 -9.83 0.73
N LEU A 298 -16.05 -10.09 1.88
CA LEU A 298 -15.37 -10.22 3.18
C LEU A 298 -14.36 -11.36 3.19
N TRP A 299 -14.78 -12.56 2.78
CA TRP A 299 -13.91 -13.74 2.71
C TRP A 299 -12.72 -13.47 1.78
N PHE A 300 -12.99 -12.92 0.59
CA PHE A 300 -11.97 -12.60 -0.39
C PHE A 300 -10.93 -11.62 0.15
N LEU A 301 -11.38 -10.55 0.81
CA LEU A 301 -10.49 -9.53 1.37
C LEU A 301 -9.60 -10.06 2.49
N SER A 302 -10.08 -11.00 3.30
CA SER A 302 -9.28 -11.59 4.36
C SER A 302 -8.14 -12.43 3.81
N PHE A 303 -8.37 -13.16 2.71
CA PHE A 303 -7.39 -14.07 2.15
C PHE A 303 -6.35 -13.31 1.29
N ASP A 304 -6.85 -12.45 0.40
CA ASP A 304 -6.02 -11.96 -0.71
C ASP A 304 -5.17 -10.72 -0.36
N LYS A 305 -5.56 -9.94 0.66
CA LYS A 305 -4.78 -8.75 1.08
C LYS A 305 -3.36 -9.06 1.54
N ALA A 306 -3.15 -10.23 2.17
CA ALA A 306 -1.83 -10.61 2.65
C ALA A 306 -0.93 -11.06 1.49
N GLU A 307 -1.47 -11.92 0.63
CA GLU A 307 -0.78 -12.49 -0.52
C GLU A 307 -0.40 -11.43 -1.55
N ILE A 308 -1.34 -10.54 -1.90
CA ILE A 308 -1.08 -9.42 -2.85
C ILE A 308 0.02 -8.50 -2.35
N ARG A 309 -0.01 -8.11 -1.08
CA ARG A 309 1.03 -7.22 -0.52
C ARG A 309 2.38 -7.90 -0.54
N GLN A 310 2.43 -9.19 -0.26
CA GLN A 310 3.67 -9.97 -0.30
C GLN A 310 4.19 -10.11 -1.74
N GLU A 311 3.31 -10.29 -2.71
CA GLU A 311 3.69 -10.42 -4.12
C GLU A 311 4.10 -9.08 -4.74
N ILE A 312 3.42 -7.98 -4.39
CA ILE A 312 3.89 -6.62 -4.72
C ILE A 312 5.26 -6.37 -4.10
N PHE A 313 5.44 -6.73 -2.82
CA PHE A 313 6.72 -6.58 -2.15
C PHE A 313 7.82 -7.39 -2.84
N ARG A 314 7.55 -8.64 -3.22
CA ARG A 314 8.50 -9.50 -3.93
C ARG A 314 8.80 -9.03 -5.35
N SER A 315 7.81 -8.54 -6.08
CA SER A 315 8.02 -8.04 -7.44
C SER A 315 8.84 -6.75 -7.48
N VAL A 316 8.75 -5.89 -6.45
CA VAL A 316 9.55 -4.66 -6.38
C VAL A 316 10.91 -4.86 -5.71
N LEU A 317 10.94 -5.50 -4.53
CA LEU A 317 12.13 -5.61 -3.68
C LEU A 317 12.77 -7.00 -3.71
N GLY A 318 12.17 -7.97 -4.39
CA GLY A 318 12.64 -9.35 -4.37
C GLY A 318 12.54 -9.96 -2.97
N SER A 319 13.61 -10.64 -2.58
CA SER A 319 13.79 -11.23 -1.25
C SER A 319 14.94 -10.52 -0.54
N PRO A 320 14.71 -9.34 0.08
CA PRO A 320 15.76 -8.66 0.83
C PRO A 320 16.20 -9.52 2.00
N GLU A 321 17.52 -9.57 2.23
CA GLU A 321 18.09 -10.24 3.39
C GLU A 321 17.87 -9.36 4.61
N LEU A 322 17.24 -9.94 5.65
CA LEU A 322 16.90 -9.26 6.88
C LEU A 322 17.65 -9.93 8.04
N GLU A 323 18.55 -9.20 8.68
CA GLU A 323 19.25 -9.63 9.90
C GLU A 323 18.79 -8.74 11.05
N LYS A 324 18.13 -9.30 12.06
CA LYS A 324 17.63 -8.54 13.21
C LYS A 324 18.46 -8.82 14.47
N PHE A 325 18.77 -7.74 15.18
CA PHE A 325 19.48 -7.74 16.45
C PHE A 325 18.65 -7.00 17.50
N VAL A 326 18.56 -7.55 18.70
CA VAL A 326 17.87 -6.94 19.83
C VAL A 326 18.92 -6.44 20.81
N PHE A 327 19.07 -5.12 20.89
CA PHE A 327 20.03 -4.47 21.77
C PHE A 327 19.37 -4.11 23.10
N PRO A 328 20.09 -4.22 24.23
CA PRO A 328 19.55 -3.98 25.56
C PRO A 328 19.36 -2.48 25.88
N ASN A 329 20.00 -1.59 25.11
CA ASN A 329 19.87 -0.15 25.26
C ASN A 329 20.06 0.58 23.92
N ARG A 330 19.50 1.80 23.82
CA ARG A 330 19.54 2.62 22.59
C ARG A 330 20.95 3.03 22.17
N SER A 331 21.84 3.33 23.12
CA SER A 331 23.22 3.73 22.80
C SER A 331 23.98 2.63 22.07
N SER A 332 23.92 1.38 22.57
CA SER A 332 24.55 0.22 21.92
C SER A 332 23.93 -0.08 20.56
N ALA A 333 22.60 0.07 20.42
CA ALA A 333 21.89 -0.07 19.15
C ALA A 333 22.40 0.93 18.10
N VAL A 334 22.48 2.22 18.47
CA VAL A 334 22.93 3.29 17.56
C VAL A 334 24.40 3.13 17.21
N VAL A 335 25.27 2.86 18.18
CA VAL A 335 26.71 2.65 17.92
C VAL A 335 26.94 1.45 17.00
N SER A 336 26.22 0.35 17.23
CA SER A 336 26.30 -0.84 16.37
C SER A 336 25.78 -0.57 14.97
N LEU A 337 24.67 0.18 14.85
CA LEU A 337 24.15 0.61 13.56
C LEU A 337 25.18 1.45 12.78
N LEU A 338 25.90 2.35 13.46
CA LEU A 338 26.95 3.17 12.84
C LEU A 338 28.15 2.33 12.41
N LEU A 339 28.60 1.39 13.24
CA LEU A 339 29.65 0.42 12.88
C LEU A 339 29.27 -0.39 11.64
N LEU A 340 28.03 -0.89 11.61
CA LEU A 340 27.51 -1.66 10.49
C LEU A 340 27.35 -0.80 9.24
N SER A 341 27.04 0.48 9.38
CA SER A 341 27.00 1.44 8.26
C SER A 341 28.38 1.81 7.75
N GLY A 342 29.40 1.86 8.61
CA GLY A 342 30.76 2.31 8.31
C GLY A 342 31.63 1.33 7.51
N GLY A 343 31.12 0.14 7.16
CA GLY A 343 31.86 -0.87 6.42
C GLY A 343 32.21 -0.51 4.95
N HIS A 344 31.75 0.64 4.44
CA HIS A 344 32.26 1.23 3.20
C HIS A 344 33.12 2.44 3.53
N GLN A 345 34.32 2.51 2.94
CA GLN A 345 35.39 3.50 3.13
C GLN A 345 34.98 5.00 3.07
N ASN A 346 33.71 5.31 2.80
CA ASN A 346 33.18 6.66 2.57
C ASN A 346 32.59 7.36 3.82
N LEU A 347 32.36 6.66 4.93
CA LEU A 347 31.90 7.28 6.19
C LEU A 347 33.03 7.99 6.95
N SER A 348 34.28 7.67 6.59
CA SER A 348 35.51 8.14 7.23
C SER A 348 35.87 9.60 6.93
N GLY A 349 35.18 10.27 6.00
CA GLY A 349 35.60 11.59 5.49
C GLY A 349 35.04 12.82 6.21
N ASP A 350 33.90 12.72 6.92
CA ASP A 350 33.19 13.90 7.43
C ASP A 350 32.64 13.70 8.87
N PRO A 351 33.36 14.17 9.91
CA PRO A 351 32.94 14.06 11.31
C PRO A 351 31.64 14.81 11.61
N GLU A 352 31.34 15.89 10.88
CA GLU A 352 30.13 16.69 11.12
C GLU A 352 28.87 15.94 10.69
N LYS A 353 28.95 15.14 9.61
CA LYS A 353 27.84 14.29 9.18
C LYS A 353 27.55 13.19 10.17
N LEU A 354 28.59 12.52 10.67
CA LEU A 354 28.42 11.48 11.69
C LEU A 354 27.81 12.06 12.96
N LYS A 355 28.27 13.24 13.38
CA LYS A 355 27.70 13.98 14.50
C LYS A 355 26.21 14.29 14.29
N LYS A 356 25.80 14.77 13.11
CA LYS A 356 24.38 15.03 12.78
C LYS A 356 23.49 13.79 12.78
N ILE A 357 24.03 12.60 12.49
CA ILE A 357 23.30 11.34 12.57
C ILE A 357 23.14 10.93 14.03
N VAL A 358 24.25 10.95 14.80
CA VAL A 358 24.28 10.63 16.22
C VAL A 358 23.35 11.55 17.02
N ASP A 359 23.38 12.86 16.76
CA ASP A 359 22.55 13.86 17.43
C ASP A 359 21.05 13.69 17.16
N ALA A 360 20.69 13.11 16.02
CA ALA A 360 19.30 12.82 15.73
C ALA A 360 18.80 11.51 16.35
N LEU A 361 19.71 10.59 16.68
CA LEU A 361 19.37 9.28 17.23
C LEU A 361 19.53 9.23 18.74
N LEU A 362 20.38 10.07 19.33
CA LEU A 362 20.69 10.08 20.76
C LEU A 362 20.47 11.47 21.37
N PRO A 363 20.24 11.56 22.70
CA PRO A 363 20.03 12.84 23.38
C PRO A 363 21.14 13.85 23.10
N SER A 364 20.77 15.10 22.82
CA SER A 364 21.70 16.22 22.52
C SER A 364 21.56 17.35 23.54
N GLY A 365 22.64 18.13 23.73
CA GLY A 365 22.59 19.38 24.50
C GLY A 365 23.04 19.29 25.97
N ALA A 366 23.34 18.10 26.48
CA ALA A 366 24.02 17.93 27.76
C ALA A 366 25.51 17.70 27.55
N LEU A 367 26.36 18.33 28.38
CA LEU A 367 27.82 18.31 28.22
C LEU A 367 28.40 16.89 28.21
N VAL A 368 27.92 16.02 29.11
CA VAL A 368 28.31 14.60 29.18
C VAL A 368 28.02 13.86 27.87
N TRP A 369 26.85 14.11 27.27
CA TRP A 369 26.46 13.47 26.02
C TRP A 369 27.30 13.97 24.84
N GLU A 370 27.60 15.27 24.77
CA GLU A 370 28.44 15.83 23.71
C GLU A 370 29.88 15.29 23.79
N THR A 371 30.45 15.17 25.00
CA THR A 371 31.78 14.56 25.21
C THR A 371 31.78 13.10 24.77
N TRP A 372 30.84 12.31 25.26
CA TRP A 372 30.76 10.88 24.94
C TRP A 372 30.58 10.64 23.43
N LYS A 373 29.70 11.39 22.76
CA LYS A 373 29.50 11.29 21.30
C LYS A 373 30.78 11.63 20.53
N THR A 374 31.52 12.63 20.98
CA THR A 374 32.80 13.02 20.34
C THR A 374 33.83 11.89 20.44
N ILE A 375 33.95 11.25 21.61
CA ILE A 375 34.85 10.10 21.82
C ILE A 375 34.44 8.92 20.93
N VAL A 376 33.14 8.62 20.86
CA VAL A 376 32.62 7.55 19.98
C VAL A 376 32.92 7.83 18.52
N ILE A 377 32.66 9.05 18.04
CA ILE A 377 32.91 9.47 16.66
C ILE A 377 34.39 9.35 16.31
N ASP A 378 35.28 9.86 17.17
CA ASP A 378 36.72 9.77 16.97
C ASP A 378 37.20 8.32 16.88
N ARG A 379 36.74 7.45 17.80
CA ARG A 379 37.12 6.03 17.78
C ARG A 379 36.57 5.28 16.56
N LEU A 380 35.36 5.59 16.12
CA LEU A 380 34.78 5.03 14.90
C LEU A 380 35.57 5.43 13.65
N GLN A 381 36.05 6.68 13.59
CA GLN A 381 36.86 7.17 12.48
C GLN A 381 38.26 6.54 12.47
N ASN A 382 38.87 6.41 13.64
CA ASN A 382 40.23 5.89 13.80
C ASN A 382 40.29 4.34 13.82
N GLY A 383 39.14 3.66 13.72
CA GLY A 383 39.05 2.19 13.80
C GLY A 383 39.49 1.64 15.16
N LEU A 384 39.43 2.47 16.21
CA LEU A 384 39.89 2.12 17.54
C LEU A 384 38.85 1.25 18.27
N PRO A 385 39.28 0.37 19.20
CA PRO A 385 38.36 -0.40 20.01
C PRO A 385 37.47 0.51 20.86
N LEU A 386 36.16 0.25 20.86
CA LEU A 386 35.18 0.96 21.68
C LEU A 386 35.21 0.47 23.15
N ARG A 387 36.35 0.68 23.83
CA ARG A 387 36.55 0.39 25.26
C ARG A 387 36.70 1.68 26.06
N PHE A 388 35.70 2.05 26.84
CA PHE A 388 35.73 3.28 27.62
C PHE A 388 36.46 3.03 28.95
N GLU A 389 37.39 3.92 29.29
CA GLU A 389 38.12 3.91 30.57
C GLU A 389 37.50 4.93 31.54
N GLU A 390 37.83 4.88 32.83
CA GLU A 390 37.29 5.83 33.83
C GLU A 390 37.63 7.31 33.55
N SER A 391 38.60 7.57 32.67
CA SER A 391 39.01 8.90 32.24
C SER A 391 38.21 9.48 31.05
N ASP A 392 37.38 8.66 30.39
CA ASP A 392 36.51 9.03 29.26
C ASP A 392 35.11 9.43 29.76
#